data_AF-A0A0C5QF16-F1
#
_entry.id   AF-A0A0C5QF16-F1
#
_cell.length_a   1.000
_cell.length_b   1.000
_cell.length_c   1.000
_cell.angle_alpha   90.00
_cell.angle_beta   90.00
_cell.angle_gamma   90.00
#
_symmetry.space_group_name_H-M   'P 1'
#
loop_
_entity.id
_entity.type
_entity.pdbx_description
1 polymer ?
#
loop_
_entity_poly.entity_id
_entity_poly.type
_entity_poly.pdbx_seq_one_letter_code
_entity_poly.pdbx_strand_id
1 'polypeptide(L)' 'DAADDPAVWVHPTDPSQSTIIGTDKHGGLAVYNLAGTQIQYLPDGELNNVDVRP' A
#
# COMPACT_ATOMS: atom_id res chain seq x y z
N ASP A 1 -13.04 -9.85 -5.60
CA ASP A 1 -11.71 -9.78 -6.22
C ASP A 1 -11.40 -8.32 -6.37
N ALA A 2 -10.46 -7.78 -5.58
CA ALA A 2 -10.32 -6.33 -5.39
C ALA A 2 -8.88 -5.90 -5.06
N ALA A 3 -8.07 -6.76 -4.44
CA ALA A 3 -6.64 -6.52 -4.25
C ALA A 3 -5.86 -7.22 -5.36
N ASP A 4 -5.06 -6.48 -6.14
CA ASP A 4 -4.21 -7.05 -7.21
C ASP A 4 -2.73 -7.01 -6.85
N ASP A 5 -2.15 -5.81 -6.75
CA ASP A 5 -0.71 -5.63 -6.75
C ASP A 5 -0.25 -4.93 -5.47
N PRO A 6 0.57 -5.57 -4.64
CA PRO A 6 1.26 -4.89 -3.55
C PRO A 6 2.61 -4.31 -4.01
N ALA A 7 2.93 -3.13 -3.50
CA ALA A 7 4.26 -2.53 -3.52
C ALA A 7 4.80 -2.42 -2.09
N VAL A 8 6.11 -2.59 -1.91
CA VAL A 8 6.77 -2.41 -0.59
C VAL A 8 7.60 -1.15 -0.62
N TRP A 9 7.22 -0.17 0.18
CA TRP A 9 8.08 0.99 0.43
C TRP A 9 8.99 0.69 1.61
N VAL A 10 10.31 0.79 1.38
CA VAL A 10 11.33 0.57 2.40
C VAL A 10 11.68 1.89 3.05
N HIS A 11 11.47 1.99 4.35
CA HIS A 11 11.83 3.20 5.09
C HIS A 11 13.37 3.39 5.08
N PRO A 12 13.89 4.59 4.73
CA PRO A 12 15.29 4.77 4.37
C PRO A 12 16.29 4.55 5.50
N THR A 13 15.87 4.71 6.75
CA THR A 13 16.77 4.63 7.93
C THR A 13 16.35 3.59 8.98
N ASP A 14 15.13 3.07 8.88
CA ASP A 14 14.56 2.14 9.87
C ASP A 14 13.64 1.15 9.16
N PRO A 15 14.17 0.01 8.70
CA PRO A 15 13.39 -0.97 7.96
C PRO A 15 12.14 -1.48 8.69
N SER A 16 12.07 -1.37 10.02
CA SER A 16 10.90 -1.80 10.80
C SER A 16 9.68 -0.90 10.59
N GLN A 17 9.89 0.33 10.10
CA GLN A 17 8.85 1.30 9.75
C GLN A 17 8.46 1.25 8.26
N SER A 18 8.91 0.24 7.52
CA SER A 18 8.51 0.03 6.12
C SER A 18 7.01 -0.28 6.02
N THR A 19 6.43 -0.02 4.85
CA THR A 19 4.99 -0.17 4.63
C THR A 19 4.70 -1.02 3.40
N ILE A 20 3.59 -1.76 3.46
CA ILE A 20 3.01 -2.43 2.31
C ILE A 20 1.89 -1.54 1.78
N ILE A 21 1.92 -1.26 0.49
CA ILE A 21 0.95 -0.41 -0.20
C ILE A 21 0.23 -1.30 -1.21
N GLY A 22 -1.09 -1.31 -1.18
CA GLY A 22 -1.90 -2.08 -2.12
C GLY A 22 -3.02 -1.24 -2.70
N THR A 23 -3.52 -1.67 -3.84
CA THR A 23 -4.74 -1.13 -4.44
C THR A 23 -5.96 -1.92 -3.97
N ASP A 24 -7.03 -1.19 -3.72
CA ASP A 24 -8.39 -1.68 -3.75
C ASP A 24 -9.00 -1.20 -5.06
N LYS A 25 -9.14 -2.11 -6.04
CA LYS A 25 -9.57 -1.82 -7.41
C LYS A 25 -10.87 -1.06 -7.53
N HIS A 26 -11.69 -1.08 -6.49
CA HIS A 26 -12.99 -0.42 -6.47
C HIS A 26 -13.09 0.70 -5.44
N GLY A 27 -11.98 1.02 -4.75
CA GLY A 27 -12.03 1.88 -3.58
C GLY A 27 -10.86 2.83 -3.42
N GLY A 28 -9.62 2.45 -3.79
CA GLY A 28 -8.47 3.36 -3.77
C GLY A 28 -7.18 2.71 -3.29
N LEU A 29 -6.41 3.41 -2.46
CA LEU A 29 -5.08 2.98 -2.00
C LEU A 29 -5.08 2.67 -0.51
N ALA A 30 -4.63 1.49 -0.13
CA ALA A 30 -4.50 1.06 1.25
C ALA A 30 -3.02 0.95 1.65
N VAL A 31 -2.68 1.44 2.83
CA VAL A 31 -1.33 1.37 3.41
C VAL A 31 -1.38 0.57 4.69
N TYR A 32 -0.49 -0.41 4.81
CA TYR A 32 -0.36 -1.31 5.94
C TYR A 32 1.05 -1.23 6.54
N ASN A 33 1.14 -1.40 7.85
CA ASN A 33 2.42 -1.70 8.50
C ASN A 33 2.84 -3.17 8.24
N LEU A 34 4.08 -3.52 8.64
CA LEU A 34 4.61 -4.88 8.46
C LEU A 34 3.86 -5.98 9.25
N ALA A 35 3.05 -5.59 10.24
CA ALA A 35 2.17 -6.51 10.97
C ALA A 35 0.81 -6.72 10.28
N GLY A 36 0.58 -6.09 9.11
CA GLY A 36 -0.67 -6.19 8.36
C GLY A 36 -1.80 -5.30 8.88
N THR A 37 -1.51 -4.38 9.82
CA THR A 37 -2.50 -3.40 10.27
C THR A 37 -2.61 -2.26 9.26
N GLN A 38 -3.83 -1.96 8.79
CA GLN A 38 -4.06 -0.79 7.94
C GLN A 38 -3.83 0.49 8.75
N ILE A 39 -2.91 1.32 8.27
CA ILE A 39 -2.54 2.60 8.91
C ILE A 39 -3.07 3.81 8.13
N GLN A 40 -3.43 3.64 6.86
CA GLN A 40 -4.07 4.67 6.05
C GLN A 40 -4.91 4.05 4.92
N TYR A 41 -5.95 4.77 4.52
CA TYR A 41 -6.69 4.51 3.28
C TYR A 41 -6.97 5.83 2.56
N LEU A 42 -6.75 5.85 1.25
CA LEU A 42 -7.08 6.96 0.37
C LEU A 42 -8.18 6.51 -0.60
N PRO A 43 -9.43 7.01 -0.49
CA PRO A 43 -10.53 6.58 -1.32
C PRO A 43 -10.53 7.25 -2.71
N ASP A 44 -9.52 6.94 -3.53
CA ASP A 44 -9.28 7.60 -4.83
C ASP A 44 -9.79 6.79 -6.04
N GLY A 45 -10.85 6.01 -5.84
CA GLY A 45 -11.56 5.31 -6.92
C GLY A 45 -10.83 4.09 -7.47
N GLU A 46 -10.95 3.86 -8.78
CA GLU A 46 -10.52 2.60 -9.42
C GLU A 46 -9.02 2.58 -9.76
N LEU A 47 -8.21 2.35 -8.74
CA LEU A 47 -6.77 2.14 -8.90
C LEU A 47 -6.47 0.66 -9.17
N ASN A 48 -5.81 0.34 -10.29
CA ASN A 48 -5.52 -1.05 -10.63
C ASN A 48 -4.22 -1.55 -9.99
N ASN A 49 -3.09 -0.89 -10.28
CA ASN A 49 -1.75 -1.33 -9.86
C ASN A 49 -1.02 -0.19 -9.14
N VAL A 50 -0.04 -0.55 -8.32
CA VAL A 50 0.84 0.41 -7.62
C VAL A 50 2.30 0.01 -7.78
N ASP A 51 3.17 1.02 -7.85
CA ASP A 51 4.62 0.88 -7.86
C ASP A 51 5.24 1.99 -7.00
N VAL A 52 6.43 1.75 -6.46
CA VAL A 52 7.19 2.72 -5.65
C VAL A 52 8.59 2.89 -6.21
N ARG A 53 9.09 4.13 -6.19
CA ARG A 53 10.44 4.48 -6.66
C ARG A 53 11.24 5.15 -5.53
N PRO A 54 12.55 4.89 -5.45
CA PRO A 54 13.44 5.52 -4.47
C PRO A 54 13.69 7.01 -4.77
#